data_AF-A0A9Q4CRF8-F1
#
_entry.id   AF-A0A9Q4CRF8-F1
#
_cell.length_a   1.000
_cell.length_b   1.000
_cell.length_c   1.000
_cell.angle_alpha   90.00
_cell.angle_beta   90.00
_cell.angle_gamma   90.00
#
_symmetry.space_group_name_H-M   'P 1'
#
loop_
_entity.id
_entity.type
_entity.pdbx_description
1 polymer ?
#
loop_
_entity_poly.entity_id
_entity_poly.type
_entity_poly.pdbx_seq_one_letter_code
_entity_poly.pdbx_strand_id
1 'polypeptide(L)' 'MAKDLTESWHDRQNILNNRYALQKAEQHLALGGVQFNGEAVFTKQQVIELFEISERTIERYLSSHAVN' A
#
# COMPACT_ATOMS: atom_id res chain seq x y z
N MET A 1 5.22 -18.00 21.25
CA MET A 1 4.87 -17.73 19.84
C MET A 1 4.77 -16.22 19.67
N ALA A 2 5.30 -15.67 18.59
CA ALA A 2 5.12 -14.24 18.30
C ALA A 2 3.63 -13.97 18.00
N LYS A 3 3.09 -12.86 18.50
CA LYS A 3 1.72 -12.44 18.18
C LYS A 3 1.67 -12.05 16.71
N ASP A 4 0.75 -12.62 15.95
CA ASP A 4 0.45 -12.16 14.59
C ASP A 4 -0.31 -10.83 14.69
N LEU A 5 0.32 -9.76 14.20
CA LEU A 5 -0.24 -8.40 14.23
C LEU A 5 -1.06 -8.09 12.97
N THR A 6 -1.15 -9.04 12.04
CA THR A 6 -1.80 -8.87 10.74
C THR A 6 -3.17 -9.51 10.66
N GLU A 7 -3.69 -10.12 11.73
CA GLU A 7 -5.03 -10.73 11.79
C GLU A 7 -6.09 -9.78 12.39
N SER A 8 -5.67 -9.00 13.38
CA SER A 8 -6.54 -8.06 14.10
C SER A 8 -6.58 -6.69 13.43
N TRP A 9 -7.79 -6.16 13.22
CA TRP A 9 -7.97 -4.80 12.67
C TRP A 9 -7.24 -3.73 13.50
N HIS A 10 -7.32 -3.83 14.83
CA HIS A 10 -6.65 -2.88 15.73
C HIS A 10 -5.14 -2.98 15.63
N ASP A 11 -4.59 -4.19 15.50
CA ASP A 11 -3.14 -4.39 15.39
C ASP A 11 -2.61 -3.89 14.03
N ARG A 12 -3.35 -4.13 12.93
CA ARG A 12 -3.04 -3.55 11.61
C ARG A 12 -3.04 -2.02 11.68
N GLN A 13 -4.06 -1.43 12.30
CA GLN A 13 -4.15 0.03 12.43
C GLN A 13 -3.00 0.59 13.27
N ASN A 14 -2.58 -0.12 14.32
CA ASN A 14 -1.43 0.28 15.13
C ASN A 14 -0.12 0.26 14.32
N ILE A 15 0.07 -0.71 13.43
CA ILE A 15 1.22 -0.74 12.51
C ILE A 15 1.15 0.46 11.55
N LEU A 16 0.00 0.70 10.93
CA LEU A 16 -0.19 1.77 9.95
C LEU A 16 -0.08 3.18 10.56
N ASN A 17 -0.42 3.34 11.84
CA ASN A 17 -0.27 4.61 12.55
C ASN A 17 1.16 4.84 13.09
N ASN A 18 2.06 3.86 12.95
CA ASN A 18 3.42 3.94 13.42
C ASN A 18 4.37 4.34 12.28
N ARG A 19 4.73 5.63 12.23
CA ARG A 19 5.64 6.17 11.21
C ARG A 19 6.99 5.45 11.13
N TYR A 20 7.52 5.00 12.27
CA TYR A 20 8.79 4.26 12.30
C TYR A 20 8.64 2.88 11.65
N ALA A 21 7.53 2.18 11.93
CA ALA A 21 7.24 0.90 11.30
C ALA A 21 7.06 1.04 9.79
N LEU A 22 6.32 2.06 9.34
CA LEU A 22 6.16 2.36 7.92
C LEU A 22 7.48 2.67 7.23
N GLN A 23 8.33 3.52 7.82
CA GLN A 23 9.64 3.83 7.24
C GLN A 23 10.52 2.59 7.11
N LYS A 24 10.47 1.67 8.09
CA LYS A 24 11.19 0.40 8.00
C LYS A 24 10.59 -0.52 6.95
N ALA A 25 9.27 -0.58 6.84
CA ALA A 25 8.59 -1.34 5.80
C ALA A 25 8.97 -0.83 4.42
N GLU A 26 8.94 0.49 4.18
CA GLU A 26 9.38 1.10 2.92
C GLU A 26 10.83 0.75 2.57
N GLN A 27 11.75 0.80 3.55
CA GLN A 27 13.16 0.44 3.37
C GLN A 27 13.37 -1.04 3.00
N HIS A 28 12.55 -1.95 3.54
CA HIS A 28 12.76 -3.40 3.38
C HIS A 28 11.94 -4.01 2.25
N LEU A 29 10.71 -3.54 2.05
CA LEU A 29 9.81 -4.08 1.04
C LEU A 29 10.25 -3.69 -0.37
N ALA A 30 10.98 -2.57 -0.51
CA ALA A 30 11.53 -2.10 -1.78
C ALA A 30 10.48 -2.17 -2.92
N LEU A 31 9.24 -1.76 -2.62
CA LEU A 31 8.06 -1.93 -3.48
C LEU A 31 8.17 -1.19 -4.83
N GLY A 32 9.21 -0.37 -5.01
CA GLY A 32 9.39 0.52 -6.13
C GLY A 32 8.63 1.82 -5.92
N GLY A 33 8.01 2.31 -7.00
CA GLY A 33 7.38 3.63 -7.03
C GLY A 33 8.37 4.75 -7.37
N VAL A 34 7.83 5.94 -7.62
CA VAL A 34 8.58 7.15 -7.96
C VAL A 34 8.14 8.30 -7.07
N GLN A 35 9.08 9.18 -6.72
CA GLN A 35 8.74 10.42 -6.05
C GLN A 35 8.13 11.39 -7.07
N PHE A 36 6.89 11.80 -6.83
CA PHE A 36 6.18 12.78 -7.64
C PHE A 36 5.47 13.77 -6.71
N ASN A 37 5.73 15.07 -6.88
CA ASN A 37 5.16 16.13 -6.04
C ASN A 37 5.34 15.93 -4.52
N GLY A 38 6.46 15.30 -4.11
CA GLY A 38 6.74 15.05 -2.69
C GLY A 38 6.07 13.79 -2.12
N GLU A 39 5.35 13.04 -2.94
CA GLU A 39 4.67 11.81 -2.57
C GLU A 39 5.25 10.62 -3.33
N ALA A 40 5.25 9.45 -2.68
CA ALA A 40 5.57 8.19 -3.34
C ALA A 40 4.35 7.72 -4.13
N VAL A 41 4.47 7.68 -5.46
CA VAL A 41 3.40 7.23 -6.35
C VAL A 41 3.82 5.97 -7.10
N PHE A 42 2.83 5.17 -7.51
CA PHE A 42 3.02 3.95 -8.28
C PHE A 42 2.27 4.05 -9.60
N THR A 43 2.86 3.49 -10.66
CA THR A 43 2.14 3.32 -11.93
C THR A 43 1.07 2.25 -11.79
N LYS A 44 0.04 2.28 -12.63
CA LYS A 44 -0.99 1.23 -12.66
C LYS A 44 -0.38 -0.16 -12.84
N GLN A 45 0.66 -0.28 -13.69
CA GLN A 45 1.37 -1.52 -13.93
C GLN A 45 2.06 -2.06 -12.65
N GLN A 46 2.71 -1.19 -11.87
CA GLN A 46 3.32 -1.59 -10.60
C GLN A 46 2.27 -2.08 -9.59
N VAL A 47 1.10 -1.43 -9.54
CA VAL A 47 0.01 -1.85 -8.65
C VAL A 47 -0.58 -3.21 -9.09
N ILE A 48 -0.72 -3.43 -10.40
CA ILE A 48 -1.15 -4.73 -10.97
C ILE A 48 -0.22 -5.85 -10.52
N GLU A 49 1.09 -5.64 -10.65
CA GLU A 49 2.12 -6.62 -10.28
C GLU A 49 2.18 -6.87 -8.78
N LEU A 50 2.12 -5.79 -7.97
CA LEU A 50 2.24 -5.89 -6.52
C LEU A 50 1.08 -6.62 -5.86
N PHE A 51 -0.14 -6.38 -6.34
CA PHE A 51 -1.36 -6.96 -5.76
C PHE A 51 -1.87 -8.18 -6.52
N GLU A 52 -1.21 -8.56 -7.63
CA GLU A 52 -1.63 -9.64 -8.53
C GLU A 52 -3.08 -9.47 -9.01
N ILE A 53 -3.45 -8.23 -9.34
CA ILE A 53 -4.82 -7.87 -9.76
C ILE A 53 -4.88 -7.45 -11.22
N SER A 54 -6.06 -7.58 -11.84
CA SER A 54 -6.29 -7.05 -13.19
C SER A 54 -6.36 -5.51 -13.20
N GLU A 55 -6.01 -4.90 -14.32
CA GLU A 55 -6.24 -3.47 -14.59
C GLU A 55 -7.70 -3.07 -14.35
N ARG A 56 -8.66 -3.91 -14.74
CA ARG A 56 -10.10 -3.69 -14.52
C ARG A 56 -10.45 -3.54 -13.04
N THR A 57 -9.71 -4.19 -12.14
CA THR A 57 -9.89 -4.01 -10.69
C THR A 57 -9.48 -2.61 -10.26
N ILE A 58 -8.36 -2.11 -10.77
CA ILE A 58 -7.91 -0.74 -10.52
C ILE A 58 -8.91 0.27 -11.07
N GLU A 59 -9.34 0.13 -12.32
CA GLU A 59 -10.31 1.06 -12.94
C GLU A 59 -11.64 1.09 -12.18
N ARG A 60 -12.16 -0.08 -11.78
CA ARG A 60 -13.38 -0.16 -10.98
C ARG A 60 -13.21 0.55 -9.65
N TYR A 61 -12.09 0.33 -8.96
CA TYR A 61 -11.80 0.98 -7.68
C TYR A 61 -11.74 2.51 -7.83
N LEU A 62 -10.99 3.00 -8.81
CA LEU A 62 -10.90 4.43 -9.09
C LEU A 62 -12.27 5.02 -9.44
N SER A 63 -13.08 4.35 -10.27
CA SER A 63 -14.43 4.84 -10.60
C SER A 63 -15.37 4.97 -9.41
N SER A 64 -15.16 4.16 -8.36
CA SER A 64 -16.01 4.15 -7.16
C SER A 64 -15.49 5.04 -6.02
N HIS A 65 -14.20 5.40 -6.03
CA HIS A 65 -13.54 6.03 -4.88
C HIS A 65 -12.64 7.23 -5.23
N ALA A 66 -12.16 7.36 -6.46
CA ALA A 66 -11.46 8.56 -6.90
C ALA A 66 -12.51 9.65 -7.17
N VAL A 67 -12.81 10.43 -6.14
CA VAL A 67 -13.58 11.67 -6.27
C VAL A 67 -12.69 12.68 -6.99
N ASN A 68 -13.19 13.28 -8.08
CA ASN A 68 -12.56 14.44 -8.72
C ASN A 68 -12.54 15.64 -7.78
#